data_AF-A0A1G3AA13-F1
#
_entry.id   AF-A0A1G3AA13-F1
#
_cell.length_a   1.000
_cell.length_b   1.000
_cell.length_c   1.000
_cell.angle_alpha   90.00
_cell.angle_beta   90.00
_cell.angle_gamma   90.00
#
_symmetry.space_group_name_H-M   'P 1'
#
loop_
_entity.id
_entity.type
_entity.pdbx_description
1 polymer ?
#
loop_
_entity_poly.entity_id
_entity_poly.type
_entity_poly.pdbx_seq_one_letter_code
_entity_poly.pdbx_strand_id
1 'polypeptide(L)'
;MSDPCGGDRLLDSSEFRACLTALKQIDFELAYLALLTREGIKPLSRREKPLGENGLGLLQRIGLLTRQVRRTVKTGSEVIETIFSPTLGYMQWYEESFGGTPVDKSAYTQRLEGFLFGYPPCCVNQYIRAPYAPNNLTEQDQKILFHWACKGCKVTPALIRAYRNIYEKLTIDY
;
A
#
# COMPACT_ATOMS: atom_id res chain seq x y z
N MET A 1 -13.47 -37.09 -1.31
CA MET A 1 -13.29 -35.85 -2.12
C MET A 1 -14.53 -35.03 -1.92
N SER A 2 -14.46 -34.05 -1.03
CA SER A 2 -15.56 -33.14 -0.72
C SER A 2 -14.93 -31.76 -0.53
N ASP A 3 -15.18 -30.87 -1.48
CA ASP A 3 -14.92 -29.44 -1.36
C ASP A 3 -15.89 -28.85 -0.32
N PRO A 4 -15.43 -28.05 0.65
CA PRO A 4 -16.28 -27.08 1.31
C PRO A 4 -16.06 -25.72 0.64
N CYS A 5 -16.87 -25.45 -0.40
CA CYS A 5 -17.17 -24.09 -0.81
C CYS A 5 -17.77 -23.29 0.37
N GLY A 6 -17.34 -22.03 0.53
CA GLY A 6 -18.26 -20.97 0.90
C GLY A 6 -18.24 -20.44 2.34
N GLY A 7 -17.09 -20.41 3.01
CA GLY A 7 -16.99 -19.95 4.40
C GLY A 7 -16.67 -18.46 4.66
N ASP A 8 -16.52 -17.59 3.64
CA ASP A 8 -15.82 -16.31 3.83
C ASP A 8 -16.54 -15.04 3.32
N ARG A 9 -17.87 -15.09 3.18
CA ARG A 9 -18.67 -13.93 2.71
C ARG A 9 -19.29 -13.07 3.80
N LEU A 10 -19.02 -13.36 5.08
CA LEU A 10 -19.66 -12.73 6.24
C LEU A 10 -18.66 -12.43 7.38
N LEU A 11 -17.47 -11.91 7.09
CA LEU A 11 -16.93 -10.94 8.05
C LEU A 11 -17.95 -9.81 8.08
N ASP A 12 -18.73 -9.74 9.16
CA ASP A 12 -19.88 -8.85 9.29
C ASP A 12 -19.45 -7.44 8.89
N SER A 13 -20.30 -6.76 8.12
CA SER A 13 -20.11 -5.35 7.78
C SER A 13 -19.78 -4.52 9.02
N SER A 14 -20.30 -4.91 10.20
CA SER A 14 -19.99 -4.32 11.49
C SER A 14 -18.54 -4.56 11.94
N GLU A 15 -18.04 -5.80 11.87
CA GLU A 15 -16.68 -6.17 12.25
C GLU A 15 -15.66 -5.51 11.34
N PHE A 16 -15.90 -5.55 10.03
CA PHE A 16 -15.05 -4.89 9.05
C PHE A 16 -14.93 -3.39 9.30
N ARG A 17 -16.07 -2.72 9.55
CA ARG A 17 -16.08 -1.30 9.91
C ARG A 17 -15.36 -1.03 11.22
N ALA A 18 -15.57 -1.85 12.24
CA ALA A 18 -14.86 -1.71 13.51
C ALA A 18 -13.34 -1.83 13.34
N CYS A 19 -12.88 -2.79 12.53
CA CYS A 19 -11.46 -2.95 12.21
C CYS A 19 -10.89 -1.74 11.45
N LEU A 20 -11.62 -1.23 10.44
CA LEU A 20 -11.20 -0.03 9.71
C LEU A 20 -11.14 1.21 10.62
N THR A 21 -12.13 1.40 11.49
CA THR A 21 -12.14 2.50 12.46
C THR A 21 -10.95 2.39 13.41
N ALA A 22 -10.64 1.19 13.91
CA ALA A 22 -9.48 0.97 14.76
C ALA A 22 -8.15 1.23 14.02
N LEU A 23 -8.03 0.83 12.74
CA LEU A 23 -6.87 1.18 11.92
C LEU A 23 -6.75 2.69 11.72
N LYS A 24 -7.86 3.39 11.47
CA LYS A 24 -7.90 4.85 11.30
C LYS A 24 -7.45 5.59 12.57
N GLN A 25 -7.79 5.06 13.75
CA GLN A 25 -7.33 5.57 15.04
C GLN A 25 -5.83 5.39 15.27
N ILE A 26 -5.23 4.34 14.70
CA ILE A 26 -3.76 4.17 14.70
C ILE A 26 -3.13 5.22 13.77
N ASP A 27 -3.63 5.28 12.53
CA ASP A 27 -3.13 6.17 11.48
C ASP A 27 -4.12 6.17 10.30
N PHE A 28 -4.57 7.34 9.87
CA PHE A 28 -5.45 7.47 8.70
C PHE A 28 -4.80 6.87 7.45
N GLU A 29 -3.50 7.11 7.24
CA GLU A 29 -2.77 6.60 6.08
C GLU A 29 -2.74 5.07 6.06
N LEU A 30 -2.61 4.43 7.23
CA LEU A 30 -2.65 2.97 7.37
C LEU A 30 -4.01 2.41 6.95
N ALA A 31 -5.11 2.97 7.46
CA ALA A 31 -6.46 2.56 7.07
C ALA A 31 -6.70 2.76 5.56
N TYR A 32 -6.21 3.87 5.02
CA TYR A 32 -6.34 4.21 3.62
C TYR A 32 -5.58 3.24 2.71
N LEU A 33 -4.30 2.97 3.00
CA LEU A 33 -3.51 1.97 2.28
C LEU A 33 -4.12 0.57 2.41
N ALA A 34 -4.60 0.20 3.59
CA ALA A 34 -5.24 -1.10 3.82
C ALA A 34 -6.47 -1.27 2.92
N LEU A 35 -7.34 -0.26 2.86
CA LEU A 35 -8.55 -0.33 2.04
C LEU A 35 -8.22 -0.29 0.53
N LEU A 36 -7.27 0.55 0.10
CA LEU A 36 -6.77 0.53 -1.29
C LEU A 36 -6.24 -0.87 -1.69
N THR A 37 -5.57 -1.56 -0.77
CA THR A 37 -4.96 -2.87 -1.03
C THR A 37 -6.00 -3.98 -1.05
N ARG A 38 -6.93 -3.99 -0.09
CA ARG A 38 -8.03 -4.95 -0.02
C ARG A 38 -8.94 -4.88 -1.26
N GLU A 39 -9.23 -3.67 -1.73
CA GLU A 39 -10.06 -3.44 -2.93
C GLU A 39 -9.29 -3.67 -4.25
N GLY A 40 -8.05 -4.17 -4.19
CA GLY A 40 -7.26 -4.51 -5.37
C GLY A 40 -6.73 -3.31 -6.17
N ILE A 41 -6.82 -2.09 -5.61
CA ILE A 41 -6.29 -0.88 -6.25
C ILE A 41 -4.76 -0.84 -6.12
N LYS A 42 -4.23 -1.27 -4.97
CA LYS A 42 -2.80 -1.50 -4.75
C LYS A 42 -2.53 -3.00 -4.59
N PRO A 43 -1.57 -3.58 -5.32
CA PRO A 43 -1.25 -5.01 -5.17
C PRO A 43 -0.57 -5.31 -3.82
N LEU A 44 0.32 -4.41 -3.40
CA LEU A 44 1.04 -4.41 -2.14
C LEU A 44 1.07 -2.99 -1.58
N SER A 45 0.99 -2.87 -0.26
CA SER A 45 1.25 -1.61 0.44
C SER A 45 2.31 -1.79 1.52
N ARG A 46 2.98 -0.69 1.83
CA ARG A 46 4.05 -0.62 2.82
C ARG A 46 3.78 0.53 3.77
N ARG A 47 3.99 0.28 5.05
CA ARG A 47 4.18 1.28 6.10
C ARG A 47 5.62 1.22 6.57
N GLU A 48 6.35 2.33 6.51
CA GLU A 48 7.78 2.42 6.90
C GLU A 48 7.99 2.47 8.42
N LYS A 49 7.15 1.77 9.17
CA LYS A 49 7.17 1.66 10.63
C LYS A 49 6.70 0.27 11.04
N PRO A 50 7.23 -0.29 12.15
CA PRO A 50 6.68 -1.52 12.72
C PRO A 50 5.24 -1.27 13.17
N LEU A 51 4.39 -2.26 12.95
CA LEU A 51 3.02 -2.27 13.44
C LEU A 51 2.91 -3.33 14.55
N GLY A 52 2.40 -2.93 15.72
CA GLY A 52 2.22 -3.87 16.84
C GLY A 52 1.22 -4.97 16.52
N GLU A 53 1.21 -6.03 17.33
CA GLU A 53 0.38 -7.23 17.14
C GLU A 53 -1.10 -6.90 16.93
N ASN A 54 -1.65 -5.94 17.67
CA ASN A 54 -3.02 -5.48 17.48
C ASN A 54 -3.26 -4.97 16.05
N GLY A 55 -2.41 -4.06 15.55
CA GLY A 55 -2.54 -3.53 14.20
C GLY A 55 -2.36 -4.59 13.11
N LEU A 56 -1.45 -5.55 13.32
CA LEU A 56 -1.30 -6.70 12.42
C LEU A 56 -2.57 -7.57 12.40
N GLY A 57 -3.15 -7.86 13.57
CA GLY A 57 -4.41 -8.59 13.69
C GLY A 57 -5.58 -7.87 13.02
N LEU A 58 -5.64 -6.54 13.11
CA LEU A 58 -6.66 -5.74 12.40
C LEU A 58 -6.54 -5.87 10.88
N LEU A 59 -5.33 -5.80 10.32
CA LEU A 59 -5.08 -6.01 8.89
C LEU A 59 -5.49 -7.43 8.44
N GLN A 60 -5.19 -8.44 9.25
CA GLN A 60 -5.56 -9.83 8.97
C GLN A 60 -7.08 -10.05 9.00
N ARG A 61 -7.79 -9.46 9.97
CA ARG A 61 -9.26 -9.52 10.05
C ARG A 61 -9.95 -8.83 8.87
N ILE A 62 -9.28 -7.88 8.21
CA ILE A 62 -9.74 -7.32 6.93
C ILE A 62 -9.10 -8.03 5.74
N GLY A 63 -8.72 -9.29 5.87
CA GLY A 63 -8.33 -10.16 4.75
C GLY A 63 -6.99 -9.82 4.11
N LEU A 64 -6.09 -9.13 4.82
CA LEU A 64 -4.75 -8.83 4.32
C LEU A 64 -3.70 -9.68 5.04
N LEU A 65 -2.82 -10.30 4.27
CA LEU A 65 -1.61 -10.92 4.79
C LEU A 65 -0.64 -9.82 5.21
N THR A 66 0.09 -10.04 6.30
CA THR A 66 1.01 -9.05 6.87
C THR A 66 2.39 -9.65 7.11
N ARG A 67 3.44 -8.83 6.95
CA ARG A 67 4.81 -9.21 7.30
C ARG A 67 5.59 -7.99 7.73
N GLN A 68 6.51 -8.16 8.67
CA GLN A 68 7.51 -7.16 9.01
C GLN A 68 8.83 -7.51 8.34
N VAL A 69 9.34 -6.61 7.50
CA VAL A 69 10.58 -6.76 6.76
C VAL A 69 11.62 -5.83 7.36
N ARG A 70 12.77 -6.39 7.74
CA ARG A 70 13.90 -5.63 8.28
C ARG A 70 14.81 -5.21 7.14
N ARG A 71 15.21 -3.94 7.13
CA ARG A 71 16.16 -3.33 6.21
C ARG A 71 17.13 -2.46 6.98
N THR A 72 18.17 -1.97 6.33
CA THR A 72 19.10 -1.01 6.92
C THR A 72 19.13 0.30 6.13
N VAL A 73 19.30 1.43 6.79
CA VAL A 73 19.66 2.68 6.09
C VAL A 73 21.16 2.74 5.86
N LYS A 74 21.64 3.69 5.05
CA LYS A 74 23.07 3.85 4.72
C LYS A 74 23.99 3.99 5.94
N THR A 75 23.46 4.46 7.08
CA THR A 75 24.21 4.59 8.34
C THR A 75 24.33 3.27 9.11
N GLY A 76 23.72 2.19 8.61
CA GLY A 76 23.67 0.88 9.27
C GLY A 76 22.51 0.71 10.26
N SER A 77 21.76 1.77 10.56
CA SER A 77 20.59 1.69 11.45
C SER A 77 19.49 0.83 10.82
N GLU A 78 18.86 -0.01 11.62
CA GLU A 78 17.75 -0.85 11.16
C GLU A 78 16.45 -0.04 10.99
N VAL A 79 15.69 -0.40 9.96
CA VAL A 79 14.32 0.06 9.72
C VAL A 79 13.44 -1.17 9.57
N ILE A 80 12.27 -1.15 10.22
CA ILE A 80 11.27 -2.19 10.10
C ILE A 80 10.10 -1.64 9.29
N GLU A 81 9.85 -2.28 8.16
CA GLU A 81 8.73 -1.98 7.28
C GLU A 81 7.62 -3.02 7.52
N THR A 82 6.39 -2.56 7.69
CA THR A 82 5.21 -3.46 7.66
C THR A 82 4.65 -3.47 6.25
N ILE A 83 4.69 -4.62 5.59
CA ILE A 83 4.07 -4.82 4.28
C ILE A 83 2.77 -5.61 4.42
N PHE A 84 1.82 -5.39 3.51
CA PHE A 84 0.58 -6.13 3.47
C PHE A 84 -0.04 -6.22 2.06
N SER A 85 -0.66 -7.35 1.77
CA SER A 85 -1.28 -7.69 0.47
C SER A 85 -2.39 -8.75 0.67
N PRO A 86 -3.41 -8.80 -0.19
CA PRO A 86 -4.32 -9.95 -0.25
C PRO A 86 -3.64 -11.23 -0.78
N THR A 87 -2.44 -11.13 -1.38
CA THR A 87 -1.76 -12.26 -2.02
C THR A 87 -0.38 -12.52 -1.43
N LEU A 88 -0.05 -13.81 -1.25
CA LEU A 88 1.24 -14.22 -0.71
C LEU A 88 2.40 -13.91 -1.67
N GLY A 89 2.16 -14.00 -2.98
CA GLY A 89 3.21 -13.84 -4.00
C GLY A 89 3.92 -12.47 -3.95
N TYR A 90 3.17 -11.37 -3.84
CA TYR A 90 3.78 -10.04 -3.72
C TYR A 90 4.57 -9.88 -2.41
N MET A 91 4.12 -10.50 -1.32
CA MET A 91 4.77 -10.45 -0.01
C MET A 91 6.10 -11.20 0.01
N GLN A 92 6.13 -12.39 -0.60
CA GLN A 92 7.33 -13.19 -0.76
C GLN A 92 8.33 -12.47 -1.64
N TRP A 93 7.89 -11.97 -2.80
CA TRP A 93 8.78 -11.28 -3.72
C TRP A 93 9.39 -10.01 -3.10
N TYR A 94 8.61 -9.24 -2.34
CA TYR A 94 9.15 -8.08 -1.61
C TYR A 94 10.20 -8.49 -0.59
N GLU A 95 9.93 -9.50 0.24
CA GLU A 95 10.88 -9.96 1.26
C GLU A 95 12.16 -10.52 0.62
N GLU A 96 12.05 -11.34 -0.43
CA GLU A 96 13.22 -11.90 -1.13
C GLU A 96 14.08 -10.81 -1.79
N SER A 97 13.44 -9.74 -2.26
CA SER A 97 14.15 -8.64 -2.94
C SER A 97 14.80 -7.65 -1.98
N PHE A 98 14.21 -7.44 -0.80
CA PHE A 98 14.56 -6.32 0.07
C PHE A 98 14.89 -6.71 1.52
N GLY A 99 14.52 -7.90 1.97
CA GLY A 99 14.77 -8.38 3.33
C GLY A 99 16.26 -8.47 3.63
N GLY A 100 16.68 -7.85 4.74
CA GLY A 100 18.09 -7.82 5.15
C GLY A 100 19.00 -6.97 4.28
N THR A 101 18.46 -6.23 3.29
CA THR A 101 19.26 -5.39 2.40
C THR A 101 19.14 -3.90 2.78
N PRO A 102 20.14 -3.08 2.41
CA PRO A 102 20.04 -1.64 2.58
C PRO A 102 18.90 -1.03 1.75
N VAL A 103 18.30 0.04 2.27
CA VAL A 103 17.43 0.91 1.49
C VAL A 103 18.27 1.66 0.46
N ASP A 104 18.03 1.38 -0.81
CA ASP A 104 18.71 2.02 -1.92
C ASP A 104 17.73 2.77 -2.84
N LYS A 105 18.26 3.75 -3.58
CA LYS A 105 17.50 4.55 -4.55
C LYS A 105 17.95 4.28 -5.98
N SER A 106 18.48 3.09 -6.27
CA SER A 106 18.86 2.71 -7.62
C SER A 106 17.64 2.71 -8.54
N ALA A 107 17.88 2.90 -9.84
CA ALA A 107 16.82 2.81 -10.83
C ALA A 107 16.18 1.42 -10.90
N TYR A 108 16.92 0.36 -10.54
CA TYR A 108 16.39 -1.00 -10.47
C TYR A 108 15.38 -1.14 -9.32
N THR A 109 15.81 -0.79 -8.09
CA THR A 109 14.99 -0.87 -6.88
C THR A 109 13.71 -0.04 -7.03
N GLN A 110 13.81 1.20 -7.52
CA GLN A 110 12.64 2.06 -7.71
C GLN A 110 11.63 1.48 -8.73
N ARG A 111 12.11 0.77 -9.77
CA ARG A 111 11.22 0.09 -10.73
C ARG A 111 10.53 -1.11 -10.10
N LEU A 112 11.26 -1.90 -9.32
CA LEU A 112 10.70 -3.07 -8.65
C LEU A 112 9.68 -2.66 -7.58
N GLU A 113 10.02 -1.71 -6.71
CA GLU A 113 9.08 -1.14 -5.74
C GLU A 113 7.86 -0.55 -6.45
N GLY A 114 8.07 0.23 -7.52
CA GLY A 114 6.99 0.81 -8.29
C GLY A 114 6.05 -0.24 -8.89
N PHE A 115 6.58 -1.35 -9.40
CA PHE A 115 5.78 -2.47 -9.87
C PHE A 115 4.97 -3.12 -8.74
N LEU A 116 5.61 -3.46 -7.61
CA LEU A 116 4.96 -4.12 -6.48
C LEU A 116 3.85 -3.25 -5.86
N PHE A 117 4.06 -1.93 -5.81
CA PHE A 117 3.10 -0.98 -5.26
C PHE A 117 2.01 -0.52 -6.24
N GLY A 118 2.05 -1.00 -7.49
CA GLY A 118 1.06 -0.69 -8.53
C GLY A 118 1.21 0.70 -9.15
N TYR A 119 2.41 1.28 -9.15
CA TYR A 119 2.67 2.59 -9.73
C TYR A 119 2.79 2.51 -11.26
N PRO A 120 2.23 3.47 -12.02
CA PRO A 120 2.38 3.48 -13.46
C PRO A 120 3.87 3.53 -13.87
N PRO A 121 4.35 2.62 -14.74
CA PRO A 121 5.77 2.56 -15.11
C PRO A 121 6.31 3.87 -15.70
N CYS A 122 5.48 4.65 -16.40
CA CYS A 122 5.85 5.96 -16.91
C CYS A 122 6.12 6.99 -15.79
N CYS A 123 5.36 6.92 -14.69
CA CYS A 123 5.54 7.78 -13.53
C CYS A 123 6.84 7.41 -12.79
N VAL A 124 7.08 6.11 -12.60
CA VAL A 124 8.31 5.61 -11.96
C VAL A 124 9.55 5.99 -12.79
N ASN A 125 9.54 5.76 -14.09
CA ASN A 125 10.66 6.11 -14.96
C ASN A 125 10.91 7.63 -15.04
N GLN A 126 9.86 8.45 -15.00
CA GLN A 126 10.01 9.90 -14.90
C GLN A 126 10.64 10.29 -13.56
N TYR A 127 10.15 9.74 -12.45
CA TYR A 127 10.66 10.04 -11.13
C TYR A 127 12.13 9.66 -10.97
N ILE A 128 12.58 8.54 -11.53
CA ILE A 128 14.00 8.15 -11.58
C ILE A 128 14.87 9.20 -12.29
N ARG A 129 14.36 9.82 -13.37
CA ARG A 129 15.12 10.78 -14.19
C ARG A 129 15.07 12.21 -13.65
N ALA A 130 13.89 12.61 -13.18
CA ALA A 130 13.60 13.96 -12.70
C ALA A 130 12.56 13.86 -11.56
N PRO A 131 13.01 13.55 -10.33
CA PRO A 131 12.14 13.48 -9.16
C PRO A 131 11.36 14.78 -8.98
N TYR A 132 10.09 14.66 -8.62
CA TYR A 132 9.21 15.80 -8.31
C TYR A 132 9.05 16.82 -9.46
N ALA A 133 9.29 16.42 -10.72
CA ALA A 133 9.05 17.27 -11.88
C ALA A 133 7.58 17.75 -11.92
N PRO A 134 7.28 19.00 -12.32
CA PRO A 134 5.92 19.52 -12.33
C PRO A 134 4.92 18.62 -13.07
N ASN A 135 3.72 18.49 -12.50
CA ASN A 135 2.61 17.73 -13.06
C ASN A 135 1.34 18.59 -13.14
N ASN A 136 0.27 18.03 -13.70
CA ASN A 136 -1.00 18.75 -13.90
C ASN A 136 -2.07 18.37 -12.86
N LEU A 137 -1.67 17.81 -11.72
CA LEU A 137 -2.60 17.39 -10.67
C LEU A 137 -2.85 18.54 -9.69
N THR A 138 -4.08 18.63 -9.21
CA THR A 138 -4.42 19.53 -8.10
C THR A 138 -3.70 19.10 -6.82
N GLU A 139 -3.49 20.02 -5.87
CA GLU A 139 -2.90 19.67 -4.57
C GLU A 139 -3.73 18.60 -3.84
N GLN A 140 -5.05 18.65 -3.97
CA GLN A 140 -5.95 17.67 -3.35
C GLN A 140 -5.73 16.27 -3.92
N ASP A 141 -5.54 16.14 -5.24
CA ASP A 141 -5.22 14.85 -5.86
C ASP A 141 -3.83 14.36 -5.48
N GLN A 142 -2.86 15.25 -5.39
CA GLN A 142 -1.51 14.88 -4.97
C GLN A 142 -1.48 14.37 -3.53
N LYS A 143 -2.29 14.97 -2.62
CA LYS A 143 -2.38 14.57 -1.21
C LYS A 143 -2.89 13.14 -0.99
N ILE A 144 -3.69 12.61 -1.91
CA ILE A 144 -4.25 11.27 -1.76
C ILE A 144 -3.45 10.20 -2.51
N LEU A 145 -2.54 10.59 -3.40
CA LEU A 145 -1.73 9.67 -4.20
C LEU A 145 -0.46 9.24 -3.46
N PHE A 146 -0.06 7.98 -3.67
CA PHE A 146 1.19 7.42 -3.13
C PHE A 146 2.34 7.37 -4.15
N HIS A 147 2.17 8.01 -5.32
CA HIS A 147 3.22 8.14 -6.33
C HIS A 147 3.21 9.52 -6.97
N TRP A 148 4.39 9.94 -7.43
CA TRP A 148 4.52 11.18 -8.19
C TRP A 148 4.11 10.95 -9.65
N ALA A 149 3.00 11.54 -10.08
CA ALA A 149 2.51 11.39 -11.45
C ALA A 149 3.35 12.19 -12.45
N CYS A 150 3.72 11.58 -13.59
CA CYS A 150 4.33 12.32 -14.69
C CYS A 150 3.30 13.13 -15.49
N LYS A 151 3.77 14.20 -16.15
CA LYS A 151 2.94 14.99 -17.07
C LYS A 151 2.41 14.10 -18.19
N GLY A 152 1.08 14.02 -18.32
CA GLY A 152 0.42 13.24 -19.37
C GLY A 152 0.24 11.75 -19.08
N CYS A 153 0.46 11.29 -17.83
CA CYS A 153 0.15 9.91 -17.45
C CYS A 153 -1.31 9.54 -17.80
N LYS A 154 -1.50 8.43 -18.53
CA LYS A 154 -2.82 7.95 -18.94
C LYS A 154 -3.52 7.09 -17.89
N VAL A 155 -2.76 6.52 -16.96
CA VAL A 155 -3.28 5.63 -15.91
C VAL A 155 -3.72 6.42 -14.68
N THR A 156 -2.96 7.47 -14.31
CA THR A 156 -3.22 8.26 -13.09
C THR A 156 -4.65 8.82 -13.00
N PRO A 157 -5.29 9.36 -14.06
CA PRO A 157 -6.66 9.85 -13.95
C PRO A 157 -7.68 8.78 -13.50
N ALA A 158 -7.52 7.54 -13.97
CA ALA A 158 -8.37 6.43 -13.53
C ALA A 158 -8.06 6.03 -12.07
N LEU A 159 -6.78 6.01 -11.68
CA LEU A 159 -6.36 5.74 -10.30
C LEU A 159 -6.90 6.79 -9.33
N ILE A 160 -6.81 8.08 -9.66
CA ILE A 160 -7.31 9.17 -8.81
C ILE A 160 -8.79 8.96 -8.48
N ARG A 161 -9.61 8.58 -9.46
CA ARG A 161 -11.03 8.29 -9.21
C ARG A 161 -11.21 7.17 -8.18
N ALA A 162 -10.48 6.07 -8.33
CA ALA A 162 -10.54 4.96 -7.37
C ALA A 162 -10.05 5.37 -5.98
N TYR A 163 -8.97 6.15 -5.92
CA TYR A 163 -8.38 6.68 -4.69
C TYR A 163 -9.35 7.61 -3.95
N ARG A 164 -9.97 8.57 -4.66
CA ARG A 164 -10.98 9.47 -4.08
C ARG A 164 -12.15 8.70 -3.48
N ASN A 165 -12.67 7.70 -4.17
CA ASN A 165 -13.77 6.88 -3.65
C ASN A 165 -13.41 6.21 -2.31
N ILE A 166 -12.17 5.72 -2.16
CA ILE A 166 -11.71 5.13 -0.90
C ILE A 166 -11.48 6.19 0.17
N TYR A 167 -10.86 7.32 -0.20
CA TYR A 167 -10.63 8.44 0.71
C TYR A 167 -11.96 8.96 1.29
N GLU A 168 -12.96 9.18 0.43
CA GLU A 168 -14.31 9.64 0.81
C GLU A 168 -14.98 8.66 1.78
N LYS A 169 -14.94 7.35 1.50
CA LYS A 169 -15.45 6.30 2.39
C LYS A 169 -14.84 6.34 3.79
N LEU A 170 -13.57 6.76 3.92
CA LEU A 170 -12.87 6.85 5.21
C LEU A 170 -13.06 8.20 5.91
N THR A 171 -13.44 9.24 5.17
CA THR A 171 -13.71 10.57 5.73
C THR A 171 -15.14 10.76 6.21
N ILE A 172 -16.10 10.02 5.64
CA ILE A 172 -17.47 9.99 6.15
C ILE A 172 -17.46 9.07 7.37
N ASP A 173 -17.46 9.66 8.56
CA ASP A 173 -17.61 8.92 9.81
C ASP A 173 -19.00 8.23 9.81
N TYR A 174 -19.01 6.93 10.09
CA TYR A 174 -20.24 6.16 10.34
C TYR A 174 -20.66 6.30 11.80
#